data_AF-A0A3L7Q1I7-F1
#
_entry.id   AF-A0A3L7Q1I7-F1
#
_cell.length_a   1.000
_cell.length_b   1.000
_cell.length_c   1.000
_cell.angle_alpha   90.00
_cell.angle_beta   90.00
_cell.angle_gamma   90.00
#
_symmetry.space_group_name_H-M   'P 1'
#
loop_
_entity.id
_entity.type
_entity.pdbx_description
1 polymer ?
#
loop_
_entity_poly.entity_id
_entity_poly.type
_entity_poly.pdbx_seq_one_letter_code
_entity_poly.pdbx_strand_id
1 'polypeptide(L)'
;MRLTALRAIAVPALLAACGTAPRVEIVEAVPMATIGTEQEWALVLRVHNPKDAQLVLDGWTLDAGGRRIEWVATRTVPPREMIQESLPVVLPSSVGAWSVSGELSYVAPGRLNDILFDSGFSRPSVSFAGTPTIKAAGSAPAPTAVDGTMPDLKAPAR
;
A
#
# COMPACT_ATOMS: atom_id res chain seq x y z
N MET A 1 3.73 -3.98 56.27
CA MET A 1 3.08 -3.61 54.99
C MET A 1 3.65 -4.49 53.90
N ARG A 2 2.77 -5.09 53.08
CA ARG A 2 3.03 -6.25 52.22
C ARG A 2 3.82 -5.88 50.96
N LEU A 3 4.82 -6.71 50.61
CA LEU A 3 5.53 -6.68 49.33
C LEU A 3 4.61 -7.22 48.22
N THR A 4 4.41 -6.44 47.15
CA THR A 4 3.67 -6.90 45.96
C THR A 4 4.68 -7.21 44.86
N ALA A 5 5.00 -8.49 44.69
CA ALA A 5 5.84 -8.98 43.61
C ALA A 5 5.04 -9.00 42.30
N LEU A 6 5.28 -8.03 41.41
CA LEU A 6 4.81 -8.11 40.03
C LEU A 6 5.68 -9.10 39.25
N ARG A 7 5.13 -10.29 39.01
CA ARG A 7 5.64 -11.22 37.99
C ARG A 7 5.43 -10.62 36.61
N ALA A 8 6.49 -10.07 36.02
CA ALA A 8 6.50 -9.74 34.60
C ALA A 8 6.51 -11.05 33.79
N ILE A 9 5.39 -11.34 33.13
CA ILE A 9 5.29 -12.39 32.12
C ILE A 9 6.00 -11.87 30.88
N ALA A 10 7.22 -12.37 30.62
CA ALA A 10 7.94 -12.09 29.40
C ALA A 10 7.23 -12.79 28.23
N VAL A 11 6.58 -12.01 27.38
CA VAL A 11 6.04 -12.46 26.09
C VAL A 11 7.23 -12.78 25.19
N PRO A 12 7.42 -14.02 24.72
CA PRO A 12 8.49 -14.33 23.81
C PRO A 12 8.20 -13.66 22.47
N ALA A 13 9.07 -12.72 22.08
CA ALA A 13 9.10 -12.13 20.75
C ALA A 13 9.37 -13.26 19.74
N LEU A 14 8.30 -13.73 19.10
CA LEU A 14 8.36 -14.67 17.98
C LEU A 14 9.14 -14.02 16.84
N LEU A 15 10.35 -14.53 16.64
CA LEU A 15 11.07 -14.71 15.37
C LEU A 15 10.42 -13.98 14.18
N ALA A 16 10.77 -12.71 14.00
CA ALA A 16 10.64 -12.05 12.71
C ALA A 16 11.54 -12.82 11.74
N ALA A 17 10.94 -13.63 10.87
CA ALA A 17 11.62 -14.24 9.76
C ALA A 17 12.36 -13.15 8.97
N CYS A 18 13.68 -13.26 8.88
CA CYS A 18 14.56 -12.37 8.12
C CYS A 18 14.27 -12.49 6.61
N GLY A 19 13.17 -11.89 6.17
CA GLY A 19 12.94 -11.50 4.79
C GLY A 19 12.47 -10.06 4.83
N THR A 20 13.27 -9.12 4.31
CA THR A 20 12.94 -7.70 4.35
C THR A 20 11.62 -7.47 3.59
N ALA A 21 10.56 -7.19 4.34
CA ALA A 21 9.25 -6.87 3.79
C ALA A 21 9.31 -5.54 3.00
N PRO A 22 8.43 -5.35 1.99
CA PRO A 22 8.32 -4.04 1.36
C PRO A 22 7.96 -2.98 2.40
N ARG A 23 8.46 -1.77 2.21
CA ARG A 23 8.14 -0.63 3.09
C ARG A 23 7.10 0.25 2.41
N VAL A 24 6.05 0.60 3.15
CA VAL A 24 5.00 1.52 2.70
C VAL A 24 5.11 2.82 3.49
N GLU A 25 5.10 3.95 2.80
CA GLU A 25 5.14 5.28 3.39
C GLU A 25 3.95 6.11 2.90
N ILE A 26 3.23 6.74 3.83
CA ILE A 26 2.18 7.70 3.50
C ILE A 26 2.85 9.05 3.23
N VAL A 27 2.68 9.57 2.02
CA VAL A 27 3.30 10.83 1.59
C VAL A 27 2.36 11.98 1.90
N GLU A 28 1.19 11.96 1.27
CA GLU A 28 0.26 13.09 1.29
C GLU A 28 -1.15 12.66 0.92
N ALA A 29 -2.12 13.51 1.22
CA ALA A 29 -3.47 13.41 0.71
C ALA A 29 -3.80 14.69 -0.07
N VAL A 30 -4.24 14.52 -1.31
CA VAL A 30 -4.61 15.63 -2.19
C VAL A 30 -6.13 15.62 -2.39
N PRO A 31 -6.86 16.71 -2.05
CA PRO A 31 -8.29 16.77 -2.29
C PRO A 31 -8.57 16.81 -3.80
N MET A 32 -9.46 15.92 -4.28
CA MET A 32 -9.80 15.77 -5.70
C MET A 32 -11.14 16.43 -6.03
N ALA A 33 -12.21 16.02 -5.35
CA ALA A 33 -13.57 16.50 -5.62
C ALA A 33 -14.40 16.53 -4.34
N THR A 34 -15.32 17.48 -4.25
CA THR A 34 -16.33 17.51 -3.19
C THR A 34 -17.66 17.03 -3.79
N ILE A 35 -18.29 16.03 -3.16
CA ILE A 35 -19.54 15.41 -3.60
C ILE A 35 -20.55 15.54 -2.46
N GLY A 36 -21.35 16.60 -2.48
CA GLY A 36 -22.27 16.91 -1.39
C GLY A 36 -21.52 17.17 -0.08
N THR A 37 -21.70 16.31 0.92
CA THR A 37 -21.01 16.37 2.22
C THR A 37 -19.75 15.52 2.27
N GLU A 38 -19.37 14.87 1.18
CA GLU A 38 -18.18 14.03 1.09
C GLU A 38 -17.07 14.76 0.31
N GLN A 39 -15.82 14.48 0.67
CA GLN A 39 -14.62 14.90 0.00
C GLN A 39 -13.86 13.66 -0.47
N GLU A 40 -13.61 13.58 -1.77
CA GLU A 40 -12.69 12.60 -2.35
C GLU A 40 -11.25 13.12 -2.24
N TRP A 41 -10.37 12.22 -1.82
CA TRP A 41 -8.95 12.43 -1.63
C TRP A 41 -8.17 11.42 -2.46
N ALA A 42 -7.11 11.87 -3.11
CA ALA A 42 -6.05 11.01 -3.62
C ALA A 42 -5.00 10.82 -2.51
N LEU A 43 -5.02 9.65 -1.87
CA LEU A 43 -4.02 9.26 -0.87
C LEU A 43 -2.78 8.73 -1.59
N VAL A 44 -1.68 9.48 -1.48
CA VAL A 44 -0.42 9.16 -2.13
C VAL A 44 0.45 8.30 -1.19
N LEU A 45 0.79 7.11 -1.66
CA LEU A 45 1.60 6.12 -0.97
C LEU A 45 2.88 5.87 -1.75
N ARG A 46 3.99 5.64 -1.06
CA ARG A 46 5.24 5.16 -1.64
C ARG A 46 5.49 3.74 -1.18
N VAL A 47 5.81 2.86 -2.12
CA VAL A 47 6.14 1.47 -1.85
C VAL A 47 7.57 1.22 -2.28
N HIS A 48 8.43 0.90 -1.32
CA HIS A 48 9.81 0.52 -1.56
C HIS A 48 9.96 -1.00 -1.52
N ASN A 49 10.52 -1.55 -2.60
CA ASN A 49 10.91 -2.95 -2.67
C ASN A 49 12.39 -3.08 -2.30
N PRO A 50 12.73 -3.60 -1.11
CA PRO A 50 14.13 -3.77 -0.70
C PRO A 50 14.79 -5.01 -1.32
N LYS A 51 14.06 -5.82 -2.09
CA LYS A 51 14.54 -7.09 -2.62
C LYS A 51 15.20 -6.92 -3.99
N ASP A 52 16.12 -7.83 -4.31
CA ASP A 52 16.77 -7.96 -5.63
C ASP A 52 15.89 -8.64 -6.69
N ALA A 53 14.62 -8.86 -6.40
CA ALA A 53 13.64 -9.44 -7.30
C ALA A 53 12.36 -8.60 -7.30
N GLN A 54 11.60 -8.67 -8.40
CA GLN A 54 10.35 -7.94 -8.55
C GLN A 54 9.32 -8.40 -7.52
N LEU A 55 8.47 -7.46 -7.09
CA LEU A 55 7.41 -7.70 -6.13
C LEU A 55 6.08 -7.30 -6.76
N VAL A 56 5.09 -8.20 -6.75
CA VAL A 56 3.76 -7.92 -7.30
C VAL A 56 2.84 -7.53 -6.14
N LEU A 57 2.25 -6.35 -6.23
CA LEU A 57 1.20 -5.90 -5.31
C LEU A 57 -0.11 -6.57 -5.70
N ASP A 58 -0.81 -7.13 -4.70
CA ASP A 58 -2.06 -7.85 -4.87
C ASP A 58 -3.26 -7.00 -4.42
N GLY A 59 -3.15 -6.35 -3.26
CA GLY A 59 -4.25 -5.57 -2.74
C GLY A 59 -3.88 -4.70 -1.55
N TRP A 60 -4.77 -3.75 -1.29
CA TRP A 60 -4.71 -2.84 -0.16
C TRP A 60 -5.95 -3.01 0.68
N THR A 61 -5.78 -3.02 1.99
CA THR A 61 -6.86 -2.80 2.95
C THR A 61 -6.46 -1.62 3.81
N LEU A 62 -7.29 -0.59 3.91
CA LEU A 62 -6.99 0.59 4.72
C LEU A 62 -8.21 1.05 5.51
N ASP A 63 -7.96 1.55 6.71
CA ASP A 63 -8.88 2.35 7.50
C ASP A 63 -8.41 3.80 7.43
N ALA A 64 -9.27 4.66 6.87
CA ALA A 64 -9.04 6.10 6.77
C ALA A 64 -10.22 6.83 7.41
N GLY A 65 -9.95 7.64 8.44
CA GLY A 65 -11.00 8.40 9.13
C GLY A 65 -12.16 7.53 9.67
N GLY A 66 -11.90 6.28 10.04
CA GLY A 66 -12.91 5.34 10.52
C GLY A 66 -13.68 4.60 9.43
N ARG A 67 -13.26 4.72 8.16
CA ARG A 67 -13.84 3.98 7.03
C ARG A 67 -12.85 2.95 6.52
N ARG A 68 -13.29 1.69 6.50
CA ARG A 68 -12.56 0.60 5.85
C ARG A 68 -12.77 0.63 4.34
N ILE A 69 -11.68 0.56 3.59
CA ILE A 69 -11.62 0.61 2.13
C ILE A 69 -10.69 -0.50 1.66
N GLU A 70 -11.07 -1.18 0.59
CA GLU A 70 -10.29 -2.26 -0.02
C GLU A 70 -10.07 -1.96 -1.50
N TRP A 71 -8.83 -2.13 -1.97
CA TRP A 71 -8.43 -1.90 -3.35
C TRP A 71 -7.67 -3.11 -3.88
N VAL A 72 -7.94 -3.47 -5.13
CA VAL A 72 -7.10 -4.42 -5.86
C VAL A 72 -5.90 -3.67 -6.41
N ALA A 73 -4.71 -4.22 -6.20
CA ALA A 73 -3.49 -3.76 -6.82
C ALA A 73 -3.06 -4.79 -7.88
N THR A 74 -2.68 -4.32 -9.06
CA THR A 74 -2.05 -5.20 -10.07
C THR A 74 -0.85 -4.46 -10.62
N ARG A 75 0.09 -4.19 -9.72
CA ARG A 75 1.26 -3.34 -9.96
C ARG A 75 2.50 -4.08 -9.53
N THR A 76 3.54 -4.01 -10.37
CA THR A 76 4.82 -4.64 -10.10
C THR A 76 5.82 -3.58 -9.68
N VAL A 77 6.45 -3.78 -8.53
CA VAL A 77 7.55 -2.95 -8.02
C VAL A 77 8.87 -3.59 -8.47
N PRO A 78 9.70 -2.89 -9.27
CA PRO A 78 10.98 -3.43 -9.69
C PRO A 78 11.94 -3.68 -8.51
N PRO A 79 13.00 -4.48 -8.71
CA PRO A 79 14.01 -4.74 -7.70
C PRO A 79 14.68 -3.47 -7.19
N ARG A 80 14.84 -3.32 -5.87
CA ARG A 80 15.51 -2.18 -5.22
C ARG A 80 14.95 -0.80 -5.57
N GLU A 81 13.76 -0.73 -6.16
CA GLU A 81 13.13 0.51 -6.56
C GLU A 81 12.00 0.92 -5.62
N MET A 82 11.45 2.11 -5.88
CA MET A 82 10.29 2.66 -5.21
C MET A 82 9.29 3.12 -6.25
N ILE A 83 8.02 2.77 -6.04
CA ILE A 83 6.91 3.30 -6.84
C ILE A 83 6.03 4.20 -5.98
N GLN A 84 5.25 5.05 -6.66
CA GLN A 84 4.23 5.87 -6.03
C GLN A 84 2.86 5.40 -6.51
N GLU A 85 1.94 5.18 -5.58
CA GLU A 85 0.56 4.80 -5.83
C GLU A 85 -0.38 5.88 -5.29
N SER A 86 -1.51 6.06 -5.96
CA SER A 86 -2.56 7.00 -5.55
C SER A 86 -3.86 6.23 -5.35
N LEU A 87 -4.32 6.13 -4.12
CA LEU A 87 -5.56 5.45 -3.78
C LEU A 87 -6.69 6.46 -3.54
N PRO A 88 -7.85 6.33 -4.21
CA PRO A 88 -9.02 7.15 -3.90
C PRO A 88 -9.58 6.81 -2.52
N VAL A 89 -9.86 7.84 -1.73
CA VAL A 89 -10.46 7.74 -0.40
C VAL A 89 -11.56 8.79 -0.30
N VAL A 90 -12.76 8.38 0.09
CA VAL A 90 -13.91 9.28 0.27
C VAL A 90 -14.19 9.43 1.76
N LEU A 91 -14.10 10.64 2.28
CA LEU A 91 -14.32 10.97 3.69
C LEU A 91 -15.32 12.14 3.81
N PRO A 92 -15.99 12.32 4.95
CA PRO A 92 -16.78 13.53 5.17
C PRO A 92 -15.94 14.79 4.97
N SER A 93 -16.50 15.84 4.36
CA SER A 93 -15.78 17.10 4.15
C SER A 93 -15.36 17.79 5.45
N SER A 94 -16.00 17.44 6.57
CA SER A 94 -15.69 17.90 7.92
C SER A 94 -14.62 17.07 8.66
N VAL A 95 -13.97 16.10 7.99
CA VAL A 95 -13.11 15.09 8.65
C VAL A 95 -11.87 15.66 9.37
N GLY A 96 -11.50 16.92 9.16
CA GLY A 96 -10.42 17.58 9.89
C GLY A 96 -9.09 16.85 9.72
N ALA A 97 -8.32 16.71 10.79
CA ALA A 97 -7.12 15.86 10.81
C ALA A 97 -7.53 14.39 11.00
N TRP A 98 -7.01 13.50 10.13
CA TRP A 98 -7.35 12.08 10.12
C TRP A 98 -6.10 11.22 9.96
N SER A 99 -6.16 10.00 10.48
CA SER A 99 -5.11 9.00 10.33
C SER A 99 -5.49 7.94 9.30
N VAL A 100 -4.47 7.29 8.75
CA VAL A 100 -4.59 6.09 7.92
C VAL A 100 -3.84 4.97 8.59
N SER A 101 -4.45 3.79 8.60
CA SER A 101 -3.76 2.54 8.89
C SER A 101 -4.22 1.48 7.92
N GLY A 102 -3.38 0.49 7.63
CA GLY A 102 -3.75 -0.51 6.66
C GLY A 102 -2.71 -1.59 6.50
N GLU A 103 -2.96 -2.41 5.49
CA GLU A 103 -2.19 -3.58 5.13
C GLU A 103 -2.08 -3.65 3.60
N LEU A 104 -0.87 -3.91 3.14
CA LEU A 104 -0.56 -4.17 1.74
C LEU A 104 -0.26 -5.66 1.59
N SER A 105 -1.07 -6.35 0.81
CA SER A 105 -0.87 -7.74 0.40
C SER A 105 -0.01 -7.78 -0.86
N TYR A 106 0.95 -8.69 -0.90
CA TYR A 106 1.86 -8.83 -2.03
C TYR A 106 2.20 -10.29 -2.31
N VAL A 107 2.70 -10.56 -3.52
CA VAL A 107 3.29 -11.85 -3.89
C VAL A 107 4.80 -11.73 -3.76
N ALA A 108 5.38 -12.53 -2.86
CA ALA A 108 6.83 -12.58 -2.69
C ALA A 108 7.45 -13.38 -3.86
N PRO A 109 8.57 -12.92 -4.43
CA PRO A 109 9.21 -13.63 -5.55
C PRO A 109 9.63 -15.05 -5.17
N GLY A 110 9.41 -16.00 -6.08
CA GLY A 110 9.88 -17.39 -6.00
C GLY A 110 8.78 -18.42 -6.26
N ARG A 111 9.09 -19.47 -7.03
CA ARG A 111 8.07 -20.44 -7.52
C ARG A 111 7.27 -21.14 -6.42
N LEU A 112 7.89 -21.37 -5.25
CA LEU A 112 7.17 -21.91 -4.08
C LEU A 112 6.20 -20.89 -3.49
N ASN A 113 6.55 -19.61 -3.45
CA ASN A 113 5.65 -18.55 -2.98
C ASN A 113 4.50 -18.34 -3.94
N ASP A 114 4.74 -18.43 -5.26
CA ASP A 114 3.67 -18.36 -6.27
C ASP A 114 2.66 -19.50 -6.06
N ILE A 115 3.13 -20.74 -5.88
CA ILE A 115 2.26 -21.91 -5.61
C ILE A 115 1.53 -21.79 -4.27
N LEU A 116 2.19 -21.29 -3.23
CA LEU A 116 1.56 -21.08 -1.91
C LEU A 116 0.56 -19.93 -1.91
N PHE A 117 0.77 -18.92 -2.75
CA PHE A 117 -0.16 -17.82 -2.97
C PHE A 117 -1.38 -18.27 -3.77
N ASP A 118 -1.16 -19.01 -4.87
CA ASP A 118 -2.23 -19.58 -5.71
C ASP A 118 -3.09 -20.59 -4.94
N SER A 119 -2.49 -21.34 -4.02
CA SER A 119 -3.23 -22.25 -3.12
C SER A 119 -3.92 -21.55 -1.94
N GLY A 120 -3.72 -20.24 -1.78
CA GLY A 120 -4.28 -19.45 -0.67
C GLY A 120 -3.64 -19.73 0.69
N PHE A 121 -2.54 -20.49 0.73
CA PHE A 121 -1.88 -20.90 1.97
C PHE A 121 -1.05 -19.76 2.60
N SER A 122 -0.51 -18.84 1.77
CA SER A 122 0.28 -17.71 2.26
C SER A 122 0.05 -16.47 1.40
N ARG A 123 -0.52 -15.42 2.01
CA ARG A 123 -0.60 -14.08 1.45
C ARG A 123 0.26 -13.16 2.31
N PRO A 124 1.55 -12.99 1.99
CA PRO A 124 2.40 -12.14 2.78
C PRO A 124 1.91 -10.70 2.68
N SER A 125 1.95 -10.02 3.82
CA SER A 125 1.39 -8.70 3.98
C SER A 125 2.29 -7.83 4.85
N VAL A 126 2.19 -6.51 4.67
CA VAL A 126 2.88 -5.54 5.51
C VAL A 126 1.88 -4.49 5.99
N SER A 127 1.90 -4.23 7.29
CA SER A 127 1.09 -3.17 7.88
C SER A 127 1.78 -1.81 7.80
N PHE A 128 0.99 -0.76 7.65
CA PHE A 128 1.44 0.62 7.66
C PHE A 128 0.44 1.49 8.41
N ALA A 129 0.91 2.58 8.99
CA ALA A 129 0.07 3.57 9.65
C ALA A 129 0.74 4.94 9.66
N GLY A 130 -0.07 5.99 9.66
CA GLY A 130 0.43 7.36 9.72
C GLY A 130 -0.66 8.40 9.50
N THR A 131 -0.27 9.66 9.57
CA THR A 131 -1.14 10.81 9.29
C THR A 131 -0.66 11.45 8.00
N PRO A 132 -1.48 11.52 6.93
CA PRO A 132 -1.08 12.16 5.69
C PRO A 132 -0.92 13.66 5.88
N THR A 133 0.07 14.25 5.20
CA THR A 133 0.13 15.69 5.05
C THR A 133 -0.93 16.11 4.01
N ILE A 134 -1.82 17.03 4.37
CA ILE A 134 -2.86 17.52 3.46
C ILE A 134 -2.26 18.58 2.54
N LYS A 135 -2.27 18.33 1.23
CA LYS A 135 -1.89 19.33 0.22
C LYS A 135 -3.11 20.14 -0.24
N ALA A 136 -2.87 21.37 -0.68
CA ALA A 136 -3.90 22.19 -1.30
C ALA A 136 -4.38 21.59 -2.64
N ALA A 137 -5.66 21.76 -2.95
CA ALA A 137 -6.23 21.34 -4.23
C ALA A 137 -5.47 21.97 -5.41
N GLY A 138 -5.06 21.16 -6.38
CA GLY A 138 -4.39 21.63 -7.60
C GLY A 138 -2.96 21.10 -7.83
N SER A 139 -2.44 20.21 -6.98
CA SER A 139 -1.13 19.56 -7.17
C SER A 139 -1.25 18.04 -7.17
N ALA A 140 -2.13 17.48 -8.01
CA ALA A 140 -2.14 16.04 -8.24
C ALA A 140 -0.86 15.65 -9.01
N PRO A 141 -0.02 14.72 -8.50
CA PRO A 141 1.04 14.15 -9.30
C PRO A 141 0.41 13.40 -10.47
N ALA A 142 0.84 13.71 -11.71
CA ALA A 142 0.41 12.95 -12.88
C ALA A 142 0.76 11.47 -12.68
N PRO A 143 -0.14 10.52 -13.00
CA PRO A 143 0.25 9.12 -13.07
C PRO A 143 1.40 8.99 -14.06
N THR A 144 2.49 8.32 -13.67
CA THR A 144 3.59 8.03 -14.59
C THR A 144 3.01 7.21 -15.73
N ALA A 145 2.76 7.86 -16.87
CA ALA A 145 2.34 7.19 -18.07
C ALA A 145 3.44 6.20 -18.42
N VAL A 146 3.11 4.92 -18.36
CA VAL A 146 3.95 3.87 -18.94
C VAL A 146 4.01 4.21 -20.42
N ASP A 147 5.20 4.59 -20.90
CA ASP A 147 5.44 4.90 -22.30
C ASP A 147 5.26 3.62 -23.12
N GLY A 148 4.00 3.36 -23.48
CA GLY A 148 3.59 2.28 -24.35
C GLY A 148 3.98 2.63 -25.78
N THR A 149 5.27 2.56 -26.08
CA THR A 149 5.73 2.43 -27.47
C THR A 149 5.18 1.10 -27.99
N MET A 150 4.02 1.15 -28.63
CA MET A 150 3.44 0.05 -29.38
C MET A 150 4.32 -0.20 -30.61
N PRO A 151 4.97 -1.37 -30.75
CA PRO A 151 5.73 -1.67 -31.95
C PRO A 151 4.77 -1.80 -33.14
N ASP A 152 5.10 -1.06 -34.21
CA ASP A 152 4.45 -1.05 -35.52
C ASP A 152 4.30 -2.50 -36.05
N LEU A 153 3.08 -3.03 -36.00
CA LEU A 153 2.74 -4.31 -36.60
C LEU A 153 2.52 -4.09 -38.11
N LYS A 154 3.60 -4.26 -38.87
CA LYS A 154 3.55 -4.33 -40.34
C LYS A 154 2.63 -5.48 -40.77
N ALA A 155 1.51 -5.14 -41.41
CA ALA A 155 0.55 -6.11 -41.93
C ALA A 155 1.17 -7.02 -43.03
N PRO A 156 0.82 -8.31 -43.10
CA PRO A 156 1.26 -9.17 -44.19
C PRO A 156 0.52 -8.82 -45.48
N ALA A 157 1.30 -8.63 -46.56
CA ALA A 157 0.78 -8.43 -47.91
C ALA A 157 0.02 -9.70 -48.38
N ARG A 158 -1.14 -9.48 -49.01
CA ARG A 158 -1.85 -10.50 -49.79
C ARG A 158 -1.28 -10.59 -51.20
#